data_AF-A0A7W1SM05-F1
#
_entry.id   AF-A0A7W1SM05-F1
#
_cell.length_a   1.000
_cell.length_b   1.000
_cell.length_c   1.000
_cell.angle_alpha   90.00
_cell.angle_beta   90.00
_cell.angle_gamma   90.00
#
_symmetry.space_group_name_H-M   'P 1'
#
loop_
_entity.id
_entity.type
_entity.pdbx_description
1 polymer ?
#
loop_
_entity_poly.entity_id
_entity_poly.type
_entity_poly.pdbx_seq_one_letter_code
_entity_poly.pdbx_strand_id
1 'polypeptide(L)'
;MSPRFRFSDPAAGDFELPDVEAVLDALEAALVTADTPMFDAVRQSWQPVARHAEVRTAWAERARYQPPGLGLDLPPLPTEADLPAEGDESARRR
;
A
#
# COMPACT_ATOMS: atom_id res chain seq x y z
N MET A 1 -4.60 7.42 19.81
CA MET A 1 -3.57 6.72 19.01
C MET A 1 -3.00 7.72 18.03
N SER A 2 -1.67 7.85 17.94
CA SER A 2 -1.03 8.68 16.92
C SER A 2 -0.99 7.92 15.59
N PRO A 3 -1.13 8.59 14.44
CA PRO A 3 -1.04 7.93 13.14
C PRO A 3 0.35 7.31 12.93
N ARG A 4 0.39 6.05 12.48
CA ARG A 4 1.65 5.37 12.13
C ARG A 4 2.01 5.59 10.67
N PHE A 5 1.03 5.55 9.78
CA PHE A 5 1.24 5.60 8.34
C PHE A 5 0.78 6.93 7.79
N ARG A 6 1.59 7.54 6.93
CA ARG A 6 1.21 8.75 6.19
C ARG A 6 1.29 8.49 4.70
N PHE A 7 0.24 8.87 3.99
CA PHE A 7 0.13 8.75 2.54
C PHE A 7 0.22 10.13 1.92
N SER A 8 0.84 10.19 0.76
CA SER A 8 0.88 11.41 -0.06
C SER A 8 0.36 11.03 -1.43
N ASP A 9 -0.95 11.19 -1.61
CA ASP A 9 -1.62 10.90 -2.88
C ASP A 9 -1.92 12.20 -3.63
N PRO A 10 -1.49 12.36 -4.90
CA PRO A 10 -1.69 13.60 -5.63
C PRO A 10 -3.15 13.86 -6.03
N ALA A 11 -4.03 12.84 -6.01
CA ALA A 11 -5.43 12.94 -6.37
C ALA A 11 -6.36 13.08 -5.15
N ALA A 12 -6.06 12.40 -4.04
CA ALA A 12 -6.85 12.39 -2.82
C ALA A 12 -6.32 13.34 -1.72
N GLY A 13 -5.08 13.82 -1.84
CA GLY A 13 -4.39 14.64 -0.83
C GLY A 13 -3.59 13.82 0.19
N ASP A 14 -2.86 14.49 1.07
CA ASP A 14 -2.16 13.83 2.18
C ASP A 14 -3.17 13.39 3.25
N PHE A 15 -3.08 12.13 3.68
CA PHE A 15 -3.85 11.61 4.81
C PHE A 15 -3.05 10.59 5.61
N GLU A 16 -3.52 10.30 6.81
CA GLU A 16 -2.80 9.50 7.79
C GLU A 16 -3.68 8.35 8.28
N LEU A 17 -3.09 7.16 8.40
CA LEU A 17 -3.75 5.95 8.88
C LEU A 17 -3.09 5.44 10.17
N PRO A 18 -3.88 5.03 11.17
CA PRO A 18 -3.37 4.67 12.50
C PRO A 18 -2.57 3.38 12.54
N ASP A 19 -2.91 2.39 11.71
CA ASP A 19 -2.39 1.03 11.80
C ASP A 19 -2.57 0.28 10.47
N VAL A 20 -2.07 -0.97 10.43
CA VAL A 20 -2.05 -1.79 9.21
C VAL A 20 -3.48 -2.13 8.76
N GLU A 21 -4.41 -2.35 9.69
CA GLU A 21 -5.80 -2.70 9.33
C GLU A 21 -6.45 -1.55 8.56
N ALA A 22 -6.28 -0.32 9.04
CA ALA A 22 -6.76 0.86 8.32
C ALA A 22 -6.15 1.00 6.91
N VAL A 23 -4.88 0.58 6.71
CA VAL A 23 -4.26 0.53 5.37
C VAL A 23 -4.93 -0.52 4.48
N LEU A 24 -5.27 -1.69 5.02
CA LEU A 24 -5.99 -2.72 4.25
C LEU A 24 -7.39 -2.23 3.86
N ASP A 25 -8.14 -1.62 4.78
CA ASP A 25 -9.47 -1.09 4.46
C ASP A 25 -9.38 0.04 3.42
N ALA A 26 -8.32 0.85 3.44
CA ALA A 26 -8.09 1.86 2.41
C ALA A 26 -7.75 1.26 1.03
N LEU A 27 -7.01 0.13 0.99
CA LEU A 27 -6.78 -0.63 -0.25
C LEU A 27 -8.09 -1.23 -0.78
N GLU A 28 -8.92 -1.81 0.09
CA GLU A 28 -10.23 -2.38 -0.27
C GLU A 28 -11.22 -1.31 -0.76
N ALA A 29 -11.19 -0.13 -0.16
CA ALA A 29 -11.99 1.02 -0.58
C ALA A 29 -11.44 1.74 -1.82
N ALA A 30 -10.32 1.25 -2.40
CA ALA A 30 -9.60 1.88 -3.51
C ALA A 30 -9.21 3.34 -3.25
N LEU A 31 -8.99 3.70 -1.97
CA LEU A 31 -8.48 5.02 -1.56
C LEU A 31 -6.96 5.12 -1.73
N VAL A 32 -6.27 3.99 -1.64
CA VAL A 32 -4.85 3.85 -1.94
C VAL A 32 -4.66 2.69 -2.92
N THR A 33 -3.54 2.73 -3.63
CA THR A 33 -3.12 1.68 -4.55
C THR A 33 -1.82 1.03 -4.07
N ALA A 34 -1.45 -0.09 -4.69
CA ALA A 34 -0.20 -0.80 -4.42
C ALA A 34 1.04 0.12 -4.53
N ASP A 35 1.03 1.05 -5.48
CA ASP A 35 2.14 1.96 -5.77
C ASP A 35 2.06 3.28 -4.99
N THR A 36 0.98 3.52 -4.23
CA THR A 36 0.84 4.76 -3.48
C THR A 36 1.99 4.90 -2.46
N PRO A 37 2.70 6.04 -2.43
CA PRO A 37 3.78 6.26 -1.49
C PRO A 37 3.25 6.32 -0.05
N MET A 38 3.80 5.47 0.82
CA MET A 38 3.45 5.39 2.22
C MET A 38 4.70 5.58 3.08
N PHE A 39 4.61 6.49 4.05
CA PHE A 39 5.60 6.66 5.11
C PHE A 39 5.19 5.83 6.33
N ASP A 40 6.09 5.02 6.85
CA ASP A 40 5.93 4.35 8.15
C ASP A 40 6.73 5.12 9.21
N ALA A 41 6.05 5.71 10.18
CA ALA A 41 6.67 6.47 11.27
C ALA A 41 7.55 5.61 12.19
N VAL A 42 7.30 4.31 12.29
CA VAL A 42 8.12 3.39 13.09
C VAL A 42 9.44 3.10 12.40
N ARG A 43 9.41 2.85 11.08
CA ARG A 43 10.60 2.56 10.26
C ARG A 43 11.29 3.83 9.74
N GLN A 44 10.61 4.98 9.84
CA GLN A 44 11.03 6.28 9.33
C GLN A 44 11.45 6.22 7.85
N SER A 45 10.66 5.53 7.03
CA SER A 45 10.97 5.28 5.63
C SER A 45 9.74 5.45 4.74
N TRP A 46 9.95 6.02 3.55
CA TRP A 46 8.98 6.03 2.45
C TRP A 46 9.14 4.78 1.59
N GLN A 47 8.03 4.12 1.30
CA GLN A 47 7.98 3.01 0.36
C GLN A 47 6.56 2.85 -0.22
N PRO A 48 6.40 2.25 -1.40
CA PRO A 48 5.09 1.86 -1.90
C PRO A 48 4.37 0.93 -0.92
N VAL A 49 3.04 0.99 -0.86
CA VAL A 49 2.21 0.10 -0.02
C VAL A 49 2.56 -1.36 -0.25
N ALA A 50 2.69 -1.77 -1.52
CA ALA A 50 3.04 -3.13 -1.89
C ALA A 50 4.45 -3.54 -1.47
N ARG A 51 5.37 -2.63 -1.11
CA ARG A 51 6.68 -3.00 -0.54
C ARG A 51 6.68 -3.14 0.97
N HIS A 52 5.59 -2.76 1.65
CA HIS A 52 5.53 -2.84 3.10
C HIS A 52 5.26 -4.28 3.58
N ALA A 53 6.26 -4.92 4.18
CA ALA A 53 6.20 -6.33 4.58
C ALA A 53 5.01 -6.67 5.50
N GLU A 54 4.70 -5.82 6.48
CA GLU A 54 3.55 -6.06 7.39
C GLU A 54 2.21 -5.96 6.64
N VAL A 55 2.07 -5.01 5.71
CA VAL A 55 0.84 -4.83 4.91
C VAL A 55 0.66 -6.01 3.97
N ARG A 56 1.75 -6.42 3.29
CA ARG A 56 1.74 -7.61 2.44
C ARG A 56 1.34 -8.88 3.18
N THR A 57 1.91 -9.08 4.36
CA THR A 57 1.62 -10.26 5.18
C THR A 57 0.16 -10.25 5.64
N ALA A 58 -0.32 -9.10 6.14
CA ALA A 58 -1.69 -8.95 6.60
C ALA A 58 -2.71 -9.09 5.45
N TRP A 59 -2.42 -8.54 4.27
CA TRP A 59 -3.25 -8.72 3.07
C TRP A 59 -3.33 -10.18 2.63
N ALA A 60 -2.20 -10.88 2.62
CA ALA A 60 -2.16 -12.30 2.26
C ALA A 60 -2.95 -13.17 3.25
N GLU A 61 -2.87 -12.86 4.56
CA GLU A 61 -3.69 -13.53 5.57
C GLU A 61 -5.18 -13.20 5.39
N ARG A 62 -5.54 -11.95 5.11
CA ARG A 62 -6.93 -11.53 4.85
C ARG A 62 -7.52 -12.26 3.63
N ALA A 63 -6.72 -12.43 2.56
CA ALA A 63 -7.12 -13.21 1.38
C ALA A 63 -7.28 -14.72 1.68
N ARG A 64 -6.48 -15.30 2.58
CA ARG A 64 -6.58 -16.72 2.98
C ARG A 64 -7.85 -17.03 3.77
N TYR A 65 -8.37 -16.08 4.54
CA TYR A 65 -9.54 -16.27 5.40
C TYR A 65 -10.87 -15.85 4.77
N GLN A 66 -10.90 -15.49 3.48
CA GLN A 66 -12.17 -15.23 2.81
C GLN A 66 -13.00 -16.52 2.66
N PRO A 67 -14.25 -16.55 3.17
CA PRO A 67 -15.13 -17.68 2.96
C PRO A 67 -15.46 -17.81 1.46
N PRO A 68 -15.45 -19.02 0.90
CA PRO A 68 -15.78 -19.23 -0.50
C PRO A 68 -17.22 -18.75 -0.76
N GLY A 69 -17.36 -17.73 -1.62
CA GLY A 69 -18.66 -17.21 -2.06
C GLY A 69 -18.91 -15.71 -1.84
N LEU A 70 -18.00 -14.98 -1.18
CA LEU A 70 -18.17 -13.52 -0.98
C LEU A 70 -17.65 -12.63 -2.12
N GLY A 71 -17.08 -13.20 -3.20
CA GLY A 71 -16.90 -12.52 -4.49
C GLY A 71 -16.08 -11.23 -4.51
N LEU A 72 -15.44 -10.85 -3.41
CA LEU A 72 -14.43 -9.80 -3.39
C LEU A 72 -13.12 -10.42 -3.86
N ASP A 73 -13.00 -10.55 -5.18
CA ASP A 73 -11.75 -10.88 -5.87
C ASP A 73 -10.79 -9.72 -5.63
N LEU A 74 -10.19 -9.70 -4.43
CA LEU A 74 -9.20 -8.68 -4.08
C LEU A 74 -7.95 -8.98 -4.90
N PRO A 75 -7.47 -8.03 -5.72
CA PRO A 75 -6.29 -8.27 -6.51
C PRO A 75 -5.11 -8.60 -5.58
N PRO A 76 -4.30 -9.62 -5.91
CA PRO A 76 -3.09 -9.88 -5.16
C PRO A 76 -2.22 -8.62 -5.22
N LEU A 77 -1.66 -8.20 -4.08
CA LEU A 77 -0.65 -7.15 -4.11
C LEU A 77 0.51 -7.62 -5.00
N PRO A 78 1.01 -6.76 -5.90
CA PRO A 78 2.15 -7.10 -6.74
C PRO A 78 3.32 -7.52 -5.85
N THR A 79 3.94 -8.64 -6.20
CA THR A 79 5.12 -9.14 -5.49
C THR A 79 6.31 -8.23 -5.83
N GLU A 80 7.35 -8.20 -4.99
CA GLU A 80 8.56 -7.38 -5.25
C GLU A 80 9.18 -7.61 -6.64
N ALA A 81 8.96 -8.78 -7.25
CA ALA A 81 9.43 -9.11 -8.59
C ALA A 81 8.63 -8.43 -9.73
N ASP A 82 7.43 -7.94 -9.44
CA ASP A 82 6.50 -7.33 -10.40
C ASP A 82 6.55 -5.79 -10.37
N LEU A 83 7.08 -5.22 -9.28
CA LEU A 83 7.25 -3.77 -9.17
C LEU A 83 8.41 -3.30 -10.04
N PRO A 84 8.21 -2.32 -10.93
CA PRO A 84 9.32 -1.76 -11.69
C PRO A 84 10.41 -1.27 -10.73
N ALA A 85 11.65 -1.58 -11.06
CA ALA A 85 12.80 -0.97 -10.41
C ALA A 85 12.77 0.51 -10.79
N GLU A 86 12.19 1.34 -9.93
CA GLU A 86 12.23 2.81 -10.02
C GLU A 86 13.64 3.27 -10.42
N GLY A 87 13.76 3.78 -11.63
CA GLY A 87 15.03 4.23 -12.19
C GLY A 87 14.92 4.50 -13.68
N ASP A 88 14.31 5.62 -14.06
CA ASP A 88 14.89 6.60 -15.01
C ASP A 88 13.95 7.83 -15.20
N GLU A 89 13.83 8.71 -14.20
CA GLU A 89 13.32 10.09 -14.43
C GLU A 89 14.50 11.07 -14.53
N SER A 90 15.56 10.69 -15.27
CA SER A 90 16.68 11.59 -15.62
C SER A 90 16.64 12.07 -17.08
N ALA A 91 15.68 11.62 -17.89
CA ALA A 91 15.66 11.90 -19.33
C ALA A 91 14.95 13.21 -19.76
N ARG A 92 14.46 14.06 -18.85
CA ARG A 92 13.68 15.27 -19.22
C ARG A 92 14.41 16.62 -19.15
N ARG A 93 15.71 16.63 -18.84
CA ARG A 93 16.55 17.84 -19.02
C ARG A 93 17.53 17.65 -20.16
N ARG A 94 17.09 17.96 -21.38
CA ARG A 94 17.98 18.35 -22.47
C ARG A 94 17.33 19.46 -23.29
#